data_AF-A0A2N2XQP3-F1
#
_entry.id   AF-A0A2N2XQP3-F1
#
_cell.length_a   1.000
_cell.length_b   1.000
_cell.length_c   1.000
_cell.angle_alpha   90.00
_cell.angle_beta   90.00
_cell.angle_gamma   90.00
#
_symmetry.space_group_name_H-M   'P 1'
#
loop_
_entity.id
_entity.type
_entity.pdbx_description
1 polymer ?
#
loop_
_entity_poly.entity_id
_entity_poly.type
_entity_poly.pdbx_seq_one_letter_code
_entity_poly.pdbx_strand_id
1 'polypeptide(L)'
;MFFDEFQELAKLNKYGFENLLRSKIQQQQVNYLFLGSKTHLLNEMFNNKNRAFYNSAFHLQLGPLPQSDTIAYLQSKYRLSGMAIGNEEALYVIKQAGDIPYYIQLLAAEVWQSMITAYTEVTGEIIDSAVTRIVELKGDYYHELFDRQSVMQKKLLMALVSGGENIFSSAYTKEHRLSAASTT
;
A
#
# COMPACT_ATOMS: atom_id res chain seq x y z
N MET A 1 2.64 -8.73 24.47
CA MET A 1 2.75 -7.27 24.25
C MET A 1 2.95 -7.04 22.76
N PHE A 2 2.29 -6.03 22.19
CA PHE A 2 2.40 -5.68 20.78
C PHE A 2 3.13 -4.35 20.65
N PHE A 3 4.14 -4.28 19.78
CA PHE A 3 4.81 -3.05 19.40
C PHE A 3 4.57 -2.80 17.92
N ASP A 4 3.83 -1.75 17.61
CA ASP A 4 3.60 -1.30 16.24
C ASP A 4 4.66 -0.28 15.82
N GLU A 5 4.96 -0.26 14.52
CA GLU A 5 6.03 0.54 13.92
C GLU A 5 7.37 0.46 14.68
N PHE A 6 7.72 -0.73 15.14
CA PHE A 6 8.87 -0.96 16.02
C PHE A 6 10.20 -0.47 15.44
N GLN A 7 10.33 -0.48 14.11
CA GLN A 7 11.53 0.00 13.43
C GLN A 7 11.79 1.49 13.58
N GLU A 8 10.79 2.29 13.97
CA GLU A 8 10.97 3.72 14.23
C GLU A 8 11.94 3.97 15.40
N LEU A 9 12.11 2.98 16.28
CA LEU A 9 13.11 3.01 17.35
C LEU A 9 14.55 3.12 16.84
N ALA A 10 14.83 2.67 15.61
CA ALA A 10 16.15 2.82 15.00
C ALA A 10 16.59 4.29 14.94
N LYS A 11 15.65 5.25 14.83
CA LYS A 11 15.92 6.70 14.86
C LYS A 11 16.43 7.17 16.22
N LEU A 12 16.08 6.46 17.30
CA LEU A 12 16.48 6.75 18.67
C LEU A 12 17.74 5.99 19.09
N ASN A 13 18.26 5.10 18.23
CA ASN A 13 19.36 4.22 18.58
C ASN A 13 20.71 4.95 18.77
N LYS A 14 20.82 6.22 18.36
CA LYS A 14 21.99 7.08 18.66
C LYS A 14 22.31 7.13 20.16
N TYR A 15 21.32 6.90 21.02
CA TYR A 15 21.45 6.91 22.48
C TYR A 15 21.55 5.51 23.11
N GLY A 16 21.78 4.45 22.31
CA GLY A 16 21.80 3.07 22.80
C GLY A 16 20.44 2.55 23.25
N PHE A 17 19.36 3.18 22.79
CA PHE A 17 17.99 2.88 23.22
C PHE A 17 17.59 1.42 22.93
N GLU A 18 18.02 0.84 21.81
CA GLU A 18 17.70 -0.55 21.48
C GLU A 18 18.28 -1.53 22.51
N ASN A 19 19.50 -1.27 23.00
CA ASN A 19 20.15 -2.11 24.02
C ASN A 19 19.40 -2.03 25.36
N LEU A 20 19.03 -0.82 25.78
CA LEU A 20 18.25 -0.61 27.00
C LEU A 20 16.90 -1.31 26.88
N LEU A 21 16.20 -1.14 25.77
CA LEU A 21 14.89 -1.74 25.57
C LEU A 21 14.99 -3.27 25.57
N ARG A 22 15.97 -3.85 24.85
CA ARG A 22 16.24 -5.30 24.88
C ARG A 22 16.47 -5.80 26.31
N SER A 23 17.25 -5.07 27.10
CA SER A 23 17.55 -5.46 28.49
C SER A 23 16.31 -5.54 29.37
N LYS A 24 15.28 -4.72 29.08
CA LYS A 24 14.00 -4.76 29.79
C LYS A 24 13.08 -5.86 29.27
N ILE A 25 13.03 -6.03 27.94
CA ILE A 25 12.22 -7.05 27.28
C ILE A 25 12.60 -8.46 27.75
N GLN A 26 13.90 -8.77 27.80
CA GLN A 26 14.38 -10.11 28.20
C GLN A 26 14.09 -10.49 29.66
N GLN A 27 13.76 -9.51 30.52
CA GLN A 27 13.42 -9.75 31.93
C GLN A 27 11.94 -10.08 32.13
N GLN A 28 11.09 -9.88 31.11
CA GLN A 28 9.66 -10.11 31.21
C GLN A 28 9.29 -11.49 30.68
N GLN A 29 8.43 -12.21 31.41
CA GLN A 29 7.90 -13.51 31.00
C GLN A 29 6.62 -13.33 30.18
N VAL A 30 6.71 -12.63 29.05
CA VAL A 30 5.59 -12.41 28.11
C VAL A 30 6.05 -12.58 26.67
N ASN A 31 5.09 -12.93 25.80
CA ASN A 31 5.33 -12.96 24.36
C ASN A 31 5.30 -11.55 23.78
N TYR A 32 6.25 -11.24 22.91
CA TYR A 32 6.30 -9.98 22.17
C TYR A 32 6.01 -10.22 20.70
N LEU A 33 5.18 -9.35 20.13
CA LEU A 33 5.01 -9.24 18.69
C LEU A 33 5.49 -7.85 18.26
N PHE A 34 6.45 -7.83 17.35
CA PHE A 34 7.01 -6.62 16.76
C PHE A 34 6.47 -6.48 15.34
N LEU A 35 5.77 -5.38 15.09
CA LEU A 35 5.11 -5.07 13.82
C LEU A 35 5.76 -3.82 13.21
N GLY A 36 5.69 -3.69 11.88
CA GLY A 36 6.27 -2.56 11.20
C GLY A 36 6.07 -2.56 9.69
N SER A 37 5.78 -1.38 9.13
CA SER A 37 5.57 -1.21 7.69
C SER A 37 6.87 -1.23 6.88
N LYS A 38 8.00 -0.78 7.46
CA LYS A 38 9.31 -0.78 6.77
C LYS A 38 10.04 -2.09 7.05
N THR A 39 9.66 -3.11 6.29
CA THR A 39 10.18 -4.48 6.39
C THR A 39 11.70 -4.56 6.37
N HIS A 40 12.39 -3.77 5.54
CA HIS A 40 13.86 -3.76 5.47
C HIS A 40 14.53 -3.34 6.79
N LEU A 41 14.02 -2.31 7.47
CA LEU A 41 14.57 -1.84 8.75
C LEU A 41 14.29 -2.86 9.86
N LEU A 42 13.07 -3.41 9.89
CA LEU A 42 12.71 -4.46 10.84
C LEU A 42 13.64 -5.67 10.64
N ASN A 43 13.81 -6.10 9.39
CA ASN A 43 14.71 -7.20 9.03
C ASN A 43 16.15 -6.94 9.48
N GLU A 44 16.66 -5.72 9.27
CA GLU A 44 18.00 -5.32 9.72
C GLU A 44 18.13 -5.42 11.25
N MET A 45 17.13 -4.96 12.01
CA MET A 45 17.16 -4.98 13.48
C MET A 45 17.25 -6.40 14.06
N PHE A 46 16.59 -7.38 13.44
CA PHE A 46 16.52 -8.76 13.96
C PHE A 46 17.55 -9.71 13.33
N ASN A 47 18.09 -9.41 12.15
CA ASN A 47 19.01 -10.31 11.43
C ASN A 47 20.46 -9.80 11.32
N ASN A 48 20.76 -8.57 11.78
CA ASN A 48 22.13 -8.06 11.83
C ASN A 48 22.79 -8.34 13.19
N LYS A 49 23.91 -9.07 13.19
CA LYS A 49 24.70 -9.42 14.39
C LYS A 49 25.15 -8.21 15.22
N ASN A 50 25.24 -7.04 14.61
CA ASN A 50 25.66 -5.79 15.27
C ASN A 50 24.50 -5.04 15.96
N ARG A 51 23.25 -5.52 15.82
CA ARG A 51 22.07 -4.88 16.40
C ARG A 51 21.67 -5.55 17.71
N ALA A 52 21.02 -4.79 18.58
CA ALA A 52 20.59 -5.30 19.88
C ALA A 52 19.66 -6.50 19.70
N PHE A 53 18.66 -6.42 18.82
CA PHE A 53 17.60 -7.43 18.69
C PHE A 53 17.98 -8.64 17.83
N TYR A 54 19.27 -8.85 17.52
CA TYR A 54 19.71 -9.99 16.73
C TYR A 54 19.20 -11.32 17.30
N ASN A 55 18.53 -12.12 16.44
CA ASN A 55 17.93 -13.43 16.77
C ASN A 55 16.98 -13.42 17.99
N SER A 56 16.37 -12.28 18.31
CA SER A 56 15.44 -12.16 19.45
C SER A 56 13.98 -12.47 19.11
N ALA A 57 13.64 -12.62 17.83
CA ALA A 57 12.29 -12.94 17.37
C ALA A 57 12.33 -13.75 16.07
N PHE A 58 11.24 -14.49 15.79
CA PHE A 58 11.01 -15.11 14.50
C PHE A 58 10.46 -14.08 13.51
N HIS A 59 10.93 -14.15 12.26
CA HIS A 59 10.44 -13.29 11.20
C HIS A 59 9.21 -13.92 10.52
N LEU A 60 8.11 -13.18 10.50
CA LEU A 60 6.89 -13.54 9.78
C LEU A 60 6.60 -12.44 8.76
N GLN A 61 6.60 -12.80 7.48
CA GLN A 61 6.18 -11.88 6.41
C GLN A 61 4.71 -12.12 6.10
N LEU A 62 3.92 -11.05 6.15
CA LEU A 62 2.52 -11.08 5.74
C LEU A 62 2.43 -10.81 4.23
N GLY A 63 1.73 -11.69 3.53
CA GLY A 63 1.36 -11.50 2.13
C GLY A 63 0.08 -10.66 1.98
N PRO A 64 -0.39 -10.44 0.74
CA PRO A 64 -1.70 -9.87 0.49
C PRO A 64 -2.82 -10.75 1.09
N LEU A 65 -3.99 -10.15 1.28
CA LEU A 65 -5.16 -10.89 1.75
C LEU A 65 -5.60 -11.90 0.69
N PRO A 66 -5.97 -13.14 1.05
CA PRO A 66 -6.51 -14.09 0.10
C PRO A 66 -7.72 -13.51 -0.63
N GLN A 67 -7.71 -13.57 -1.97
CA GLN A 67 -8.78 -12.97 -2.78
C GLN A 67 -10.17 -13.54 -2.44
N SER A 68 -10.26 -14.84 -2.16
CA SER A 68 -11.50 -15.50 -1.73
C SER A 68 -12.08 -14.87 -0.47
N ASP A 69 -11.22 -14.57 0.50
CA ASP A 69 -11.63 -14.04 1.80
C ASP A 69 -12.07 -12.58 1.65
N THR A 70 -11.37 -11.83 0.80
CA THR A 70 -11.73 -10.46 0.45
C THR A 70 -13.07 -10.39 -0.28
N ILE A 71 -13.33 -11.28 -1.25
CA ILE A 71 -14.62 -11.38 -1.96
C ILE A 71 -15.74 -11.69 -0.95
N ALA A 72 -15.55 -12.70 -0.11
CA ALA A 72 -16.53 -13.08 0.91
C ALA A 72 -16.81 -11.93 1.89
N TYR A 73 -15.76 -11.19 2.29
CA TYR A 73 -15.89 -10.01 3.12
C TYR A 73 -16.74 -8.93 2.44
N LEU A 74 -16.43 -8.55 1.19
CA LEU A 74 -17.20 -7.54 0.45
C LEU A 74 -18.67 -7.93 0.31
N GLN A 75 -18.94 -9.17 -0.10
CA GLN A 75 -20.30 -9.70 -0.20
C GLN A 75 -21.06 -9.63 1.12
N SER A 76 -20.40 -9.99 2.22
CA SER A 76 -21.02 -9.92 3.54
C SER A 76 -21.39 -8.48 3.93
N LYS A 77 -20.53 -7.50 3.61
CA LYS A 77 -20.77 -6.08 3.94
C LYS A 77 -21.89 -5.46 3.13
N TYR A 78 -21.95 -5.74 1.83
CA TYR A 78 -23.04 -5.26 0.98
C TYR A 78 -24.39 -5.85 1.40
N ARG A 79 -24.41 -7.14 1.73
CA ARG A 79 -25.64 -7.83 2.19
C ARG A 79 -26.23 -7.22 3.45
N LEU A 80 -25.41 -6.72 4.39
CA LEU A 80 -25.90 -6.04 5.59
C LEU A 80 -26.74 -4.79 5.28
N SER A 81 -26.55 -4.20 4.10
CA SER A 81 -27.29 -3.01 3.64
C SER A 81 -28.41 -3.35 2.65
N GLY A 82 -28.76 -4.63 2.48
CA GLY A 82 -29.75 -5.06 1.49
C GLY A 82 -29.28 -4.99 0.04
N MET A 83 -27.98 -4.83 -0.20
CA MET A 83 -27.37 -4.78 -1.53
C MET A 83 -26.59 -6.06 -1.84
N ALA A 84 -26.35 -6.32 -3.11
CA ALA A 84 -25.55 -7.44 -3.58
C ALA A 84 -24.38 -6.98 -4.46
N ILE A 85 -23.24 -7.65 -4.30
CA ILE A 85 -22.09 -7.56 -5.19
C ILE A 85 -21.75 -8.98 -5.65
N GLY A 86 -21.70 -9.21 -6.96
CA GLY A 86 -21.34 -10.51 -7.51
C GLY A 86 -19.86 -10.82 -7.33
N ASN A 87 -19.47 -12.07 -7.63
CA ASN A 87 -18.07 -12.49 -7.54
C ASN A 87 -17.19 -11.74 -8.55
N GLU A 88 -17.69 -11.50 -9.76
CA GLU A 88 -16.95 -10.84 -10.83
C GLU A 88 -16.71 -9.37 -10.48
N GLU A 89 -17.73 -8.69 -9.96
CA GLU A 89 -17.68 -7.29 -9.52
C GLU A 89 -16.77 -7.13 -8.29
N ALA A 90 -16.86 -8.03 -7.31
CA ALA A 90 -15.98 -8.01 -6.14
C ALA A 90 -14.51 -8.21 -6.56
N LEU A 91 -14.26 -9.14 -7.49
CA LEU A 91 -12.92 -9.34 -8.05
C LEU A 91 -12.46 -8.11 -8.84
N TYR A 92 -13.37 -7.44 -9.55
CA TYR A 92 -13.06 -6.22 -10.28
C TYR A 92 -12.65 -5.08 -9.36
N VAL A 93 -13.37 -4.88 -8.24
CA VAL A 93 -12.98 -3.94 -7.17
C VAL A 93 -11.57 -4.24 -6.65
N ILE A 94 -11.25 -5.51 -6.37
CA ILE A 94 -9.92 -5.91 -5.87
C ILE A 94 -8.83 -5.55 -6.87
N LYS A 95 -9.05 -5.83 -8.16
CA LYS A 95 -8.11 -5.52 -9.25
C LYS A 95 -7.90 -4.01 -9.42
N GLN A 96 -8.98 -3.23 -9.44
CA GLN A 96 -8.90 -1.76 -9.56
C GLN A 96 -8.17 -1.12 -8.36
N ALA A 97 -8.30 -1.72 -7.18
CA ALA A 97 -7.59 -1.29 -5.98
C ALA A 97 -6.15 -1.81 -5.85
N GLY A 98 -5.65 -2.58 -6.83
CA GLY A 98 -4.29 -3.12 -6.83
C GLY A 98 -4.00 -4.11 -5.70
N ASP A 99 -5.02 -4.82 -5.21
CA ASP A 99 -4.93 -5.77 -4.08
C ASP A 99 -4.43 -5.13 -2.75
N ILE A 100 -4.62 -3.82 -2.59
CA ILE A 100 -4.23 -3.08 -1.39
C ILE A 100 -5.47 -2.92 -0.49
N PRO A 101 -5.49 -3.49 0.73
CA PRO A 101 -6.69 -3.52 1.58
C PRO A 101 -7.34 -2.15 1.80
N TYR A 102 -6.53 -1.11 2.00
CA TYR A 102 -7.02 0.26 2.16
C TYR A 102 -7.76 0.75 0.91
N TYR A 103 -7.22 0.53 -0.29
CA TYR A 103 -7.86 0.96 -1.54
C TYR A 103 -9.07 0.10 -1.88
N ILE A 104 -9.07 -1.20 -1.54
CA ILE A 104 -10.23 -2.08 -1.69
C ILE A 104 -11.40 -1.54 -0.86
N GLN A 105 -11.13 -1.20 0.41
CA GLN A 105 -12.15 -0.65 1.29
C GLN A 105 -12.63 0.74 0.83
N LEU A 106 -11.72 1.60 0.39
CA LEU A 106 -12.06 2.93 -0.13
C LEU A 106 -12.98 2.83 -1.36
N LEU A 107 -12.60 2.01 -2.35
CA LEU A 107 -13.39 1.82 -3.56
C LEU A 107 -14.73 1.14 -3.26
N ALA A 108 -14.74 0.10 -2.42
CA ALA A 108 -15.97 -0.57 -2.01
C ALA A 108 -16.91 0.37 -1.24
N ALA A 109 -16.39 1.30 -0.44
CA ALA A 109 -17.22 2.30 0.24
C ALA A 109 -17.82 3.31 -0.73
N GLU A 110 -17.05 3.77 -1.72
CA GLU A 110 -17.53 4.70 -2.75
C GLU A 110 -18.61 4.07 -3.64
N VAL A 111 -18.42 2.80 -4.05
CA VAL A 111 -19.43 2.04 -4.79
C VAL A 111 -20.70 1.91 -3.96
N TRP A 112 -20.58 1.52 -2.68
CA TRP A 112 -21.72 1.41 -1.77
C TRP A 112 -22.47 2.74 -1.63
N GLN A 113 -21.74 3.85 -1.43
CA GLN A 113 -22.32 5.19 -1.32
C GLN A 113 -23.13 5.58 -2.56
N SER A 114 -22.66 5.17 -3.73
CA SER A 114 -23.29 5.45 -5.03
C SER A 114 -24.57 4.64 -5.25
N MET A 115 -24.72 3.52 -4.54
CA MET A 115 -25.88 2.64 -4.65
C MET A 115 -27.03 3.00 -3.72
N ILE A 116 -26.77 3.71 -2.62
CA ILE A 116 -27.76 4.06 -1.58
C ILE A 116 -29.04 4.67 -2.17
N THR A 117 -28.94 5.42 -3.27
CA THR A 117 -30.04 6.21 -3.80
C THR A 117 -30.83 5.54 -4.92
N ALA A 118 -30.36 4.44 -5.52
CA ALA A 118 -30.99 3.93 -6.75
C ALA A 118 -30.75 2.46 -7.12
N TYR A 119 -29.83 1.73 -6.46
CA TYR A 119 -29.38 0.42 -6.96
C TYR A 119 -29.35 -0.65 -5.88
N THR A 120 -29.73 -1.88 -6.25
CA THR A 120 -29.66 -3.06 -5.37
C THR A 120 -28.49 -3.99 -5.73
N GLU A 121 -27.94 -3.87 -6.94
CA GLU A 121 -26.88 -4.72 -7.47
C GLU A 121 -25.75 -3.88 -8.06
N VAL A 122 -24.51 -4.26 -7.76
CA VAL A 122 -23.30 -3.60 -8.29
C VAL A 122 -23.11 -3.98 -9.75
N THR A 123 -22.73 -3.02 -10.60
CA THR A 123 -22.28 -3.26 -11.97
C THR A 123 -20.87 -2.71 -12.19
N GLY A 124 -20.21 -3.15 -13.26
CA GLY A 124 -18.90 -2.64 -13.66
C GLY A 124 -18.89 -1.12 -13.87
N GLU A 125 -19.95 -0.55 -14.46
CA GLU A 125 -20.03 0.90 -14.70
C GLU A 125 -20.10 1.70 -13.39
N ILE A 126 -20.78 1.16 -12.36
CA ILE A 126 -20.81 1.80 -11.03
C ILE A 126 -19.42 1.81 -10.42
N ILE A 127 -18.67 0.71 -10.57
CA ILE A 127 -17.28 0.59 -10.08
C ILE A 127 -16.38 1.59 -10.81
N ASP A 128 -16.44 1.67 -12.13
CA ASP A 128 -15.64 2.61 -12.91
C ASP A 128 -15.94 4.06 -12.53
N SER A 129 -17.23 4.38 -12.37
CA SER A 129 -17.67 5.70 -11.93
C SER A 129 -17.17 6.05 -10.52
N ALA A 130 -17.11 5.07 -9.62
CA ALA A 130 -16.56 5.23 -8.28
C ALA A 130 -15.04 5.46 -8.30
N VAL A 131 -14.31 4.74 -9.16
CA VAL A 131 -12.88 4.99 -9.39
C VAL A 131 -12.65 6.43 -9.85
N THR A 132 -13.41 6.90 -10.86
CA THR A 132 -13.31 8.28 -11.34
C THR A 132 -13.56 9.29 -10.22
N ARG A 133 -14.62 9.11 -9.42
CA ARG A 133 -14.91 10.00 -8.28
C ARG A 133 -13.77 10.05 -7.27
N ILE A 134 -13.17 8.92 -6.91
CA ILE A 134 -12.03 8.88 -5.97
C ILE A 134 -10.85 9.68 -6.52
N VAL A 135 -10.56 9.55 -7.81
CA VAL A 135 -9.47 10.29 -8.47
C VAL A 135 -9.76 11.79 -8.48
N GLU A 136 -10.99 12.19 -8.82
CA GLU A 136 -11.43 13.58 -8.84
C GLU A 136 -11.39 14.22 -7.45
N LEU A 137 -11.85 13.50 -6.41
CA LEU A 137 -11.80 13.96 -5.01
C LEU A 137 -10.37 14.22 -4.53
N LYS A 138 -9.41 13.50 -5.07
CA LYS A 138 -7.97 13.68 -4.78
C LYS A 138 -7.26 14.55 -5.82
N GLY A 139 -8.01 15.17 -6.74
CA GLY A 139 -7.49 15.95 -7.86
C GLY A 139 -6.51 17.03 -7.40
N ASP A 140 -6.90 17.89 -6.46
CA ASP A 140 -6.05 18.98 -5.96
C ASP A 140 -4.75 18.45 -5.33
N TYR A 141 -4.85 17.37 -4.55
CA TYR A 141 -3.70 16.72 -3.95
C TYR A 141 -2.75 16.16 -5.01
N TYR A 142 -3.28 15.52 -6.06
CA TYR A 142 -2.45 14.99 -7.16
C TYR A 142 -1.82 16.11 -8.00
N HIS A 143 -2.52 17.22 -8.21
CA HIS A 143 -1.95 18.40 -8.86
C HIS A 143 -0.79 18.97 -8.05
N GLU A 144 -0.97 19.13 -6.73
CA GLU A 144 0.09 19.60 -5.86
C GLU A 144 1.30 18.65 -5.84
N LEU A 145 1.05 17.33 -5.75
CA LEU A 145 2.09 16.31 -5.79
C LEU A 145 2.86 16.34 -7.11
N PHE A 146 2.15 16.49 -8.23
CA PHE A 146 2.73 16.64 -9.56
C PHE A 146 3.55 17.93 -9.65
N ASP A 147 3.04 19.04 -9.11
CA ASP A 147 3.69 20.33 -9.24
C ASP A 147 4.99 20.47 -8.48
N ARG A 148 5.11 19.76 -7.36
CA ARG A 148 6.34 19.63 -6.57
C ARG A 148 7.45 18.85 -7.29
N GLN A 149 7.15 18.14 -8.38
CA GLN A 149 8.15 17.38 -9.13
C GLN A 149 9.01 18.29 -10.01
N SER A 150 10.27 17.91 -10.20
CA SER A 150 11.16 18.57 -11.15
C SER A 150 10.65 18.44 -12.59
N VAL A 151 11.10 19.35 -13.48
CA VAL A 151 10.75 19.31 -14.91
C VAL A 151 11.03 17.93 -15.53
N MET A 152 12.12 17.28 -15.14
CA MET A 152 12.48 15.96 -15.65
C MET A 152 11.54 14.86 -15.16
N GLN A 153 11.17 14.88 -13.87
CA GLN A 153 10.19 13.95 -13.32
C GLN A 153 8.80 14.15 -13.95
N LYS A 154 8.36 15.39 -14.17
CA LYS A 154 7.10 15.68 -14.89
C LYS A 154 7.12 15.10 -16.31
N LYS A 155 8.22 15.27 -17.05
CA LYS A 155 8.38 14.66 -18.39
C LYS A 155 8.34 13.14 -18.35
N LEU A 156 9.02 12.51 -17.37
CA LEU A 156 8.98 11.07 -17.21
C LEU A 156 7.56 10.58 -16.90
N LEU A 157 6.83 11.25 -16.03
CA LEU A 157 5.44 10.91 -15.73
C LEU A 157 4.55 11.01 -16.97
N MET A 158 4.68 12.07 -17.79
CA MET A 158 3.96 12.19 -19.06
C MET A 158 4.34 11.12 -20.08
N ALA A 159 5.62 10.71 -20.11
CA ALA A 159 6.10 9.63 -20.96
C ALA A 159 5.45 8.29 -20.57
N LEU A 160 5.44 7.97 -19.27
CA LEU A 160 4.85 6.75 -18.73
C LEU A 160 3.35 6.62 -19.04
N VAL A 161 2.63 7.75 -19.06
CA VAL A 161 1.21 7.78 -19.46
C VAL A 161 1.04 7.45 -20.94
N SER A 162 1.98 7.86 -21.80
CA SER A 162 1.96 7.57 -23.24
C SER A 162 2.38 6.14 -23.58
N GLY A 163 3.05 5.44 -22.67
CA GLY A 163 3.50 4.06 -22.82
C GLY A 163 4.63 3.74 -21.84
N GLY A 164 4.60 2.56 -21.22
CA GLY A 164 5.52 2.16 -20.14
C GLY A 164 6.51 1.03 -20.49
N GLU A 165 6.66 0.69 -21.77
CA GLU A 165 7.54 -0.40 -22.19
C GLU A 165 8.96 0.10 -22.47
N ASN A 166 9.96 -0.69 -22.07
CA ASN A 166 11.38 -0.40 -22.35
C ASN A 166 11.83 1.01 -21.92
N ILE A 167 11.35 1.48 -20.75
CA ILE A 167 11.57 2.85 -20.24
C ILE A 167 13.05 3.24 -20.09
N PHE A 168 13.94 2.25 -19.96
CA PHE A 168 15.39 2.43 -19.86
C PHE A 168 16.11 2.39 -21.21
N SER A 169 15.39 2.15 -22.31
CA SER A 169 16.00 2.10 -23.63
C SER A 169 16.40 3.50 -24.10
N SER A 170 17.48 3.55 -24.90
CA SER A 170 17.92 4.77 -25.56
C SER A 170 16.86 5.34 -26.51
N ALA A 171 16.07 4.46 -27.13
CA ALA A 171 14.95 4.83 -27.99
C ALA A 171 13.88 5.61 -27.20
N TYR A 172 13.39 5.03 -26.10
CA TYR A 172 12.38 5.65 -25.23
C TYR A 172 12.86 6.98 -24.63
N THR A 173 14.12 7.01 -24.17
CA THR A 173 14.76 8.22 -23.63
C THR A 173 14.81 9.34 -24.67
N LYS A 174 15.16 9.01 -25.92
CA LYS A 174 15.27 9.97 -27.03
C LYS A 174 13.90 10.46 -27.49
N GLU A 175 12.93 9.57 -27.59
CA GLU A 175 11.54 9.86 -27.96
C GLU A 175 10.89 10.84 -26.99
N HIS A 176 11.01 10.59 -25.69
CA HIS A 176 10.41 11.43 -24.65
C HIS A 176 11.33 12.55 -24.12
N ARG A 177 12.50 12.75 -24.76
CA ARG A 177 13.50 13.78 -24.40
C ARG A 177 13.85 13.77 -22.91
N LEU A 178 14.05 12.57 -22.38
CA LEU A 178 14.50 12.32 -21.01
C LEU A 178 16.03 12.45 -20.93
N SER A 179 16.56 12.80 -19.76
CA SER A 179 18.01 12.70 -19.51
C SER A 179 18.42 11.23 -19.47
N ALA A 180 19.63 10.93 -19.97
CA ALA A 180 20.16 9.56 -19.95
C ALA A 180 20.11 8.96 -18.55
N ALA A 181 19.73 7.68 -18.46
CA ALA A 181 19.77 6.94 -17.20
C ALA A 181 21.21 6.96 -16.66
N SER A 182 21.37 7.41 -15.42
CA SER A 182 22.65 7.25 -14.71
C SER A 182 22.90 5.77 -14.50
N THR A 183 23.97 5.25 -15.11
CA THR A 183 24.49 3.92 -14.81
C THR A 183 25.18 3.97 -13.45
N THR A 184 24.50 3.55 -12.39
CA THR A 184 25.09 3.25 -11.07
C THR A 184 24.63 1.89 -10.61
#